data_AF-A0A1N6FZ77-F1
#
_entry.id   AF-A0A1N6FZ77-F1
#
_cell.length_a   1.000
_cell.length_b   1.000
_cell.length_c   1.000
_cell.angle_alpha   90.00
_cell.angle_beta   90.00
_cell.angle_gamma   90.00
#
_symmetry.space_group_name_H-M   'P 1'
#
loop_
_entity.id
_entity.type
_entity.pdbx_description
1 polymer ?
#
loop_
_entity_poly.entity_id
_entity_poly.type
_entity_poly.pdbx_seq_one_letter_code
_entity_poly.pdbx_strand_id
1 'polypeptide(L)'
;MMNQPFFIRDDRRLVRLNLAEIMILKSEDNYLRFLAKDYSYQVRATMEKTLSQLPEGLFVRIHRSFAVSLNYLEEIGKEKDLVVVGGVPLALSKQFYPELISRLNIIGGDKEAGKKAG
;
A
#
# COMPACT_ATOMS: atom_id res chain seq x y z
N MET A 1 1.17 -6.05 21.99
CA MET A 1 2.58 -5.96 21.57
C MET A 1 2.96 -4.48 21.49
N MET A 2 4.14 -4.08 21.97
CA MET A 2 4.60 -2.70 21.90
C MET A 2 4.99 -2.35 20.46
N ASN A 3 4.37 -1.31 19.90
CA ASN A 3 4.69 -0.85 18.54
C ASN A 3 6.03 -0.11 18.58
N GLN A 4 7.10 -0.71 18.04
CA GLN A 4 8.39 -0.03 17.97
C GLN A 4 8.29 1.16 16.99
N PRO A 5 8.91 2.31 17.31
CA PRO A 5 8.85 3.47 16.44
C PRO A 5 9.67 3.23 15.17
N PHE A 6 9.10 3.63 14.03
CA PHE A 6 9.78 3.60 12.74
C PHE A 6 10.53 4.90 12.51
N PHE A 7 11.79 4.80 12.10
CA PHE A 7 12.62 5.94 11.74
C PHE A 7 13.17 5.77 10.34
N ILE A 8 13.29 6.88 9.64
CA ILE A 8 14.00 6.98 8.37
C ILE A 8 15.22 7.88 8.52
N ARG A 9 16.20 7.63 7.66
CA ARG A 9 17.37 8.51 7.53
C ARG A 9 17.08 9.56 6.47
N ASP A 10 17.01 10.81 6.91
CA ASP A 10 16.87 11.99 6.08
C ASP A 10 18.15 12.81 6.23
N ASP A 11 19.04 12.69 5.24
CA ASP A 11 20.41 13.23 5.28
C ASP A 11 21.16 12.84 6.58
N ARG A 12 21.37 13.80 7.49
CA ARG A 12 22.13 13.62 8.74
C ARG A 12 21.26 13.35 9.97
N ARG A 13 19.93 13.25 9.82
CA ARG A 13 19.00 13.05 10.94
C ARG A 13 18.17 11.79 10.79
N LEU A 14 17.71 11.29 11.94
CA LEU A 14 16.66 10.27 12.01
C LEU A 14 15.33 10.99 12.20
N VAL A 15 14.39 10.76 11.29
CA VAL A 15 13.04 11.31 11.38
C VAL A 15 12.08 10.18 11.69
N ARG A 16 11.26 10.37 12.73
CA ARG A 16 10.23 9.40 13.10
C ARG A 16 9.14 9.40 12.02
N LEU A 17 8.79 8.22 11.51
CA LEU A 17 7.64 8.03 10.65
C LEU A 17 6.40 7.71 11.48
N ASN A 18 5.33 8.45 11.22
CA ASN A 18 3.99 8.06 11.62
C ASN A 18 3.35 7.24 10.48
N LEU A 19 3.44 5.91 10.56
CA LEU A 19 2.89 5.03 9.52
C LEU A 19 1.38 5.17 9.34
N ALA A 20 0.66 5.60 10.38
CA ALA A 20 -0.77 5.81 10.33
C ALA A 20 -1.17 7.00 9.44
N GLU A 21 -0.25 7.91 9.13
CA GLU A 21 -0.46 9.06 8.25
C GLU A 21 0.04 8.82 6.81
N ILE A 22 0.79 7.75 6.58
CA ILE A 22 1.30 7.41 5.25
C ILE A 22 0.21 6.70 4.46
N MET A 23 -0.13 7.27 3.31
CA MET A 23 -1.16 6.77 2.41
C MET A 23 -0.56 5.88 1.34
N ILE A 24 0.58 6.27 0.76
CA ILE A 24 1.16 5.63 -0.42
C ILE A 24 2.67 5.48 -0.26
N LEU A 25 3.20 4.32 -0.62
CA LEU A 25 4.61 4.09 -0.90
C LEU A 25 4.80 4.09 -2.42
N LYS A 26 5.68 4.96 -2.92
CA LYS A 26 5.97 5.10 -4.36
C LYS A 26 7.44 4.85 -4.64
N SER A 27 7.73 3.91 -5.53
CA SER A 27 9.10 3.70 -6.05
C SER A 27 9.47 4.77 -7.07
N GLU A 28 10.61 5.42 -6.86
CA GLU A 28 11.20 6.44 -7.73
C GLU A 28 12.69 6.11 -7.93
N ASP A 29 13.02 5.42 -9.03
CA ASP A 29 14.35 4.89 -9.32
C ASP A 29 14.92 4.04 -8.16
N ASN A 30 15.95 4.57 -7.48
CA ASN A 30 16.62 3.93 -6.34
C ASN A 30 16.09 4.39 -4.99
N TYR A 31 14.98 5.12 -4.99
CA TYR A 31 14.35 5.68 -3.81
C TYR A 31 12.93 5.18 -3.64
N LEU A 32 12.49 5.17 -2.39
CA LEU A 32 11.10 4.97 -2.02
C LEU A 32 10.59 6.24 -1.35
N ARG A 33 9.48 6.75 -1.86
CA ARG A 33 8.77 7.89 -1.30
C ARG A 33 7.60 7.42 -0.44
N PHE A 34 7.57 7.86 0.81
CA PHE A 34 6.45 7.73 1.74
C PHE A 34 5.61 9.00 1.61
N LEU A 35 4.41 8.87 1.05
CA LEU A 35 3.48 9.98 0.82
C LEU A 35 2.41 9.99 1.92
N ALA A 36 2.35 11.09 2.67
CA ALA A 36 1.22 11.45 3.51
C ALA A 36 0.38 12.53 2.79
N LYS A 37 -0.69 13.00 3.45
CA LYS A 37 -1.56 14.04 2.90
C LYS A 37 -0.81 15.35 2.62
N ASP A 38 -0.06 15.84 3.61
CA ASP A 38 0.53 17.19 3.58
C ASP A 38 2.06 17.18 3.50
N TYR A 39 2.68 16.00 3.54
CA TYR A 39 4.13 15.86 3.49
C TYR A 39 4.56 14.55 2.83
N SER A 40 5.83 14.47 2.48
CA SER A 40 6.43 13.23 2.03
C SER A 40 7.87 13.09 2.47
N TYR A 41 8.33 11.85 2.56
CA TYR A 41 9.72 11.52 2.82
C TYR A 41 10.27 10.63 1.72
N GLN A 42 11.52 10.82 1.34
CA GLN A 42 12.21 10.01 0.34
C GLN A 42 13.42 9.34 0.97
N VAL A 43 13.54 8.02 0.80
CA VAL A 43 14.65 7.24 1.34
C VAL A 43 15.24 6.33 0.29
N ARG A 44 16.55 6.07 0.37
CA ARG A 44 17.20 5.11 -0.51
C ARG A 44 16.89 3.68 -0.05
N ALA A 45 15.79 3.12 -0.55
CA ALA A 45 15.33 1.77 -0.23
C ALA A 45 14.53 1.20 -1.40
N THR A 46 14.37 -0.13 -1.42
CA THR A 46 13.46 -0.81 -2.36
C THR A 46 12.10 -1.03 -1.70
N MET A 47 11.06 -1.13 -2.53
CA MET A 47 9.70 -1.46 -2.08
C MET A 47 9.68 -2.75 -1.25
N GLU A 48 10.30 -3.81 -1.75
CA GLU A 48 10.31 -5.13 -1.11
C GLU A 48 11.00 -5.13 0.25
N LYS A 49 12.20 -4.53 0.34
CA LYS A 49 12.92 -4.41 1.61
C LYS A 49 12.16 -3.56 2.62
N THR A 50 11.44 -2.55 2.16
CA THR A 50 10.65 -1.70 3.05
C THR A 50 9.43 -2.45 3.58
N LEU A 51 8.66 -3.10 2.70
CA LEU A 51 7.46 -3.85 3.10
C LEU A 51 7.78 -4.97 4.09
N SER A 52 8.94 -5.63 3.99
CA SER A 52 9.35 -6.68 4.95
C SER A 52 9.73 -6.15 6.34
N GLN A 53 9.97 -4.85 6.48
CA GLN A 53 10.28 -4.22 7.77
C GLN A 53 9.05 -3.60 8.43
N LEU A 54 8.03 -3.26 7.64
CA LEU A 54 6.80 -2.65 8.14
C LEU A 54 5.89 -3.70 8.80
N PRO A 55 5.00 -3.27 9.71
CA PRO A 55 4.00 -4.16 10.28
C PRO A 55 3.13 -4.77 9.17
N GLU A 56 2.92 -6.08 9.26
CA GLU A 56 2.11 -6.80 8.30
C GLU A 56 0.67 -6.25 8.29
N GLY A 57 0.08 -6.18 7.09
CA GLY A 57 -1.31 -5.77 6.92
C GLY A 57 -1.56 -4.26 6.92
N LEU A 58 -0.55 -3.41 7.15
CA LEU A 58 -0.73 -1.96 6.98
C LEU A 58 -0.72 -1.53 5.52
N PHE A 59 0.22 -2.08 4.74
CA PHE A 59 0.41 -1.74 3.34
C PHE A 59 0.24 -2.98 2.47
N VAL A 60 -0.29 -2.77 1.26
CA VAL A 60 -0.41 -3.80 0.23
C VAL A 60 0.10 -3.27 -1.09
N ARG A 61 0.81 -4.12 -1.83
CA ARG A 61 1.31 -3.76 -3.15
C ARG A 61 0.17 -3.82 -4.15
N ILE A 62 0.07 -2.80 -5.01
CA ILE A 62 -0.98 -2.70 -6.05
C ILE A 62 -0.39 -2.55 -7.46
N HIS A 63 0.89 -2.19 -7.55
CA HIS A 63 1.61 -1.97 -8.81
C HIS A 63 3.10 -2.22 -8.58
N ARG A 64 3.88 -2.40 -9.65
CA ARG A 64 5.35 -2.52 -9.52
C ARG A 64 5.99 -1.32 -8.80
N SER A 65 5.38 -0.15 -8.93
CA SER A 65 5.85 1.12 -8.35
C SER A 65 5.04 1.61 -7.16
N PHE A 66 3.96 0.94 -6.76
CA PHE A 66 3.08 1.43 -5.71
C PHE A 66 2.68 0.33 -4.72
N ALA A 67 2.78 0.66 -3.44
CA ALA A 67 2.06 0.01 -2.37
C ALA A 67 1.25 1.07 -1.62
N VAL A 68 0.09 0.69 -1.08
CA VAL A 68 -0.88 1.62 -0.50
C VAL A 68 -1.31 1.15 0.87
N SER A 69 -1.64 2.10 1.72
CA SER A 69 -2.18 1.83 3.05
C SER A 69 -3.61 1.33 2.94
N LEU A 70 -3.93 0.23 3.62
CA LEU A 70 -5.31 -0.26 3.70
C LEU A 70 -6.22 0.70 4.46
N ASN A 71 -5.67 1.52 5.37
CA ASN A 71 -6.44 2.52 6.13
C ASN A 71 -6.94 3.68 5.26
N TYR A 72 -6.31 3.91 4.12
CA TYR A 72 -6.65 5.00 3.19
C TYR A 72 -7.25 4.49 1.88
N LEU A 73 -7.47 3.19 1.75
CA LEU A 73 -8.07 2.60 0.55
C LEU A 73 -9.58 2.88 0.54
N GLU A 74 -10.03 3.63 -0.46
CA GLU A 74 -11.41 4.11 -0.57
C GLU A 74 -12.22 3.31 -1.61
N GLU A 75 -11.62 3.06 -2.77
CA GLU A 75 -12.31 2.41 -3.90
C GLU A 75 -11.36 1.48 -4.67
N ILE A 76 -11.89 0.36 -5.16
CA ILE A 76 -11.23 -0.50 -6.16
C ILE A 76 -12.13 -0.59 -7.39
N GLY A 77 -11.71 0.04 -8.48
CA GLY A 77 -12.43 0.04 -9.75
C GLY A 77 -11.96 -1.09 -10.66
N LYS A 78 -12.65 -2.25 -10.62
CA LYS A 78 -12.28 -3.44 -11.41
C LYS A 78 -12.29 -3.21 -12.92
N GLU A 79 -13.22 -2.41 -13.43
CA GLU A 79 -13.31 -2.13 -14.89
C GLU A 79 -12.23 -1.17 -15.40
N LYS A 80 -11.69 -0.34 -14.50
CA LYS A 80 -10.74 0.72 -14.85
C LYS A 80 -9.31 0.41 -14.40
N ASP A 81 -9.07 -0.79 -13.84
CA ASP A 81 -7.79 -1.21 -13.27
C ASP A 81 -7.18 -0.12 -12.36
N LEU A 82 -8.00 0.44 -11.46
CA LEU A 82 -7.60 1.54 -10.57
C LEU A 82 -7.99 1.30 -9.11
N VAL A 83 -7.29 1.98 -8.22
CA VAL A 83 -7.71 2.17 -6.83
C VAL A 83 -7.70 3.65 -6.48
N VAL A 84 -8.54 4.07 -5.55
CA VAL A 84 -8.52 5.42 -4.96
C VAL A 84 -7.98 5.31 -3.54
N VAL A 85 -6.93 6.07 -3.24
CA VAL A 85 -6.27 6.07 -1.93
C VAL A 85 -6.03 7.49 -1.46
N GLY A 86 -6.68 7.90 -0.36
CA GLY A 86 -6.60 9.28 0.13
C GLY A 86 -7.03 10.30 -0.92
N GLY A 87 -8.08 9.99 -1.69
CA GLY A 87 -8.54 10.79 -2.84
C GLY A 87 -7.65 10.75 -4.08
N VAL A 88 -6.55 9.98 -4.10
CA VAL A 88 -5.63 9.88 -5.26
C VAL A 88 -5.91 8.60 -6.06
N PRO A 89 -6.26 8.70 -7.36
CA PRO A 89 -6.39 7.54 -8.22
C PRO A 89 -5.01 6.98 -8.61
N LEU A 90 -4.82 5.67 -8.44
CA LEU A 90 -3.60 4.95 -8.77
C LEU A 90 -3.92 3.72 -9.63
N ALA A 91 -3.04 3.42 -10.58
CA ALA A 91 -3.17 2.23 -11.42
C ALA A 91 -2.94 0.95 -10.59
N LEU A 92 -3.83 -0.03 -10.78
CA LEU A 92 -3.78 -1.37 -10.21
C LEU A 92 -3.34 -2.36 -11.29
N SER A 93 -2.25 -3.09 -11.08
CA SER A 93 -1.89 -4.17 -12.00
C SER A 93 -2.65 -5.45 -11.65
N LYS A 94 -3.10 -6.17 -12.69
CA LYS A 94 -3.76 -7.48 -12.57
C LYS A 94 -2.99 -8.49 -11.73
N GLN A 95 -1.66 -8.45 -11.76
CA GLN A 95 -0.81 -9.31 -10.93
C GLN A 95 -1.01 -9.12 -9.43
N PHE A 96 -1.28 -7.89 -8.97
CA PHE A 96 -1.41 -7.56 -7.55
C PHE A 96 -2.85 -7.62 -7.04
N TYR A 97 -3.84 -7.65 -7.95
CA TYR A 97 -5.26 -7.71 -7.61
C TYR A 97 -5.60 -8.87 -6.65
N PRO A 98 -5.15 -10.12 -6.86
CA PRO A 98 -5.51 -11.22 -5.96
C PRO A 98 -5.04 -11.02 -4.51
N GLU A 99 -3.83 -10.49 -4.32
CA GLU A 99 -3.30 -10.18 -2.98
C GLU A 99 -4.05 -9.00 -2.34
N LEU A 100 -4.37 -7.96 -3.11
CA LEU A 100 -5.17 -6.84 -2.61
C LEU A 100 -6.51 -7.33 -2.06
N ILE A 101 -7.26 -8.12 -2.85
CA ILE A 101 -8.57 -8.61 -2.45
C ILE A 101 -8.49 -9.55 -1.25
N SER A 102 -7.47 -10.41 -1.16
CA SER A 102 -7.34 -11.35 -0.03
C SER A 102 -7.10 -10.67 1.31
N ARG A 103 -6.63 -9.41 1.32
CA ARG A 103 -6.44 -8.61 2.53
C ARG A 103 -7.69 -7.84 2.98
N LEU A 104 -8.81 -7.93 2.25
CA LEU A 104 -10.02 -7.16 2.53
C LEU A 104 -11.13 -8.02 3.14
N ASN A 105 -11.86 -7.41 4.07
CA ASN A 105 -13.12 -7.95 4.59
C ASN A 105 -14.27 -7.36 3.77
N ILE A 106 -14.83 -8.16 2.87
CA ILE A 106 -15.91 -7.73 1.97
C ILE A 106 -17.25 -8.20 2.54
N ILE A 107 -18.16 -7.25 2.82
CA ILE A 107 -19.52 -7.52 3.29
C ILE A 107 -20.48 -7.35 2.12
N GLY A 108 -21.34 -8.34 1.87
CA GLY A 108 -22.42 -8.26 0.87
C GLY A 108 -22.12 -8.82 -0.52
N GLY A 109 -21.30 -9.87 -0.63
CA GLY A 109 -21.02 -10.49 -1.93
C GLY A 109 -22.23 -11.19 -2.56
N ASP A 110 -22.51 -10.88 -3.83
CA ASP A 110 -23.27 -11.77 -4.71
C ASP A 110 -22.46 -13.04 -5.02
N LYS A 111 -23.20 -14.13 -5.22
CA LYS A 111 -22.72 -15.48 -5.54
C LYS A 111 -21.83 -15.52 -6.79
N GLU A 112 -20.51 -15.63 -6.62
CA GLU A 112 -19.61 -16.23 -7.62
C GLU A 112 -18.84 -17.46 -7.07
N ALA A 113 -19.45 -18.20 -6.13
CA ALA A 113 -19.06 -19.57 -5.84
C ALA A 113 -19.96 -20.54 -6.62
N GLY A 114 -19.77 -20.57 -7.95
CA GLY A 114 -20.62 -21.31 -8.88
C GLY A 114 -19.87 -21.83 -10.09
N LYS A 115 -18.71 -22.49 -9.92
CA LYS A 115 -18.22 -23.56 -10.81
C LYS A 115 -16.98 -24.27 -10.25
N LYS A 116 -17.21 -25.30 -9.44
CA LYS A 116 -16.48 -26.57 -9.55
C LYS A 116 -17.51 -27.69 -9.50
N ALA A 117 -18.04 -28.01 -10.67
CA ALA A 117 -18.59 -29.32 -11.00
C ALA A 117 -17.67 -29.87 -12.12
N GLY A 118 -17.12 -31.06 -11.89
CA GLY A 118 -16.10 -31.70 -12.73
C GLY A 118 -15.03 -32.30 -11.85
#